data_AF-A0A522XYQ5-F1
#
_entry.id   AF-A0A522XYQ5-F1
#
_cell.length_a   1.000
_cell.length_b   1.000
_cell.length_c   1.000
_cell.angle_alpha   90.00
_cell.angle_beta   90.00
_cell.angle_gamma   90.00
#
_symmetry.space_group_name_H-M   'P 1'
#
loop_
_entity.id
_entity.type
_entity.pdbx_description
1 polymer ?
#
loop_
_entity_poly.entity_id
_entity_poly.type
_entity_poly.pdbx_seq_one_letter_code
_entity_poly.pdbx_strand_id
1 'polypeptide(L)'
;MAGLDKLLSKYLDEIIRENLGDKTVEKIESRLFDKYGMTLTESIEQFQKLDAVLREFFGAGADGLEQRFLESICNVKTSSNGNWVTIDNPILTKIILESFGDDDKKKILSTLSHEALIISQIIEKCDIAQTSGYRKINSLIDDGLLVPSGYVSTADGKKV
;
A
#
# COMPACT_ATOMS: atom_id res chain seq x y z
N MET A 1 -9.22 2.12 0.75
CA MET A 1 -8.37 3.19 1.33
C MET A 1 -7.03 3.08 0.62
N ALA A 2 -6.90 3.63 -0.59
CA ALA A 2 -5.89 3.17 -1.56
C ALA A 2 -4.42 3.21 -1.08
N GLY A 3 -4.04 4.14 -0.21
CA GLY A 3 -2.64 4.26 0.25
C GLY A 3 -2.19 3.11 1.16
N LEU A 4 -2.94 2.86 2.24
CA LEU A 4 -2.62 1.76 3.15
C LEU A 4 -2.73 0.42 2.44
N ASP A 5 -3.76 0.25 1.60
CA ASP A 5 -3.97 -0.97 0.81
C ASP A 5 -2.74 -1.24 -0.08
N LYS A 6 -2.19 -0.21 -0.74
CA LYS A 6 -0.99 -0.31 -1.58
C LYS A 6 0.30 -0.52 -0.79
N LEU A 7 0.44 0.15 0.36
CA LEU A 7 1.57 -0.05 1.27
C LEU A 7 1.62 -1.50 1.75
N LEU A 8 0.47 -2.10 2.04
CA LEU A 8 0.35 -3.48 2.51
C LEU A 8 0.40 -4.52 1.39
N SER A 9 -0.08 -4.20 0.18
CA SER A 9 -0.24 -5.19 -0.91
C SER A 9 1.05 -5.88 -1.29
N LYS A 10 2.15 -5.13 -1.35
CA LYS A 10 3.48 -5.67 -1.66
C LYS A 10 3.93 -6.72 -0.63
N TYR A 11 3.60 -6.54 0.64
CA TYR A 11 4.02 -7.42 1.73
C TYR A 11 3.09 -8.60 1.93
N LEU A 12 1.78 -8.36 1.80
CA LEU A 12 0.79 -9.41 1.88
C LEU A 12 1.02 -10.45 0.77
N ASP A 13 1.50 -10.07 -0.41
CA ASP A 13 1.86 -11.03 -1.46
C ASP A 13 2.93 -12.02 -0.98
N GLU A 14 4.04 -11.51 -0.44
CA GLU A 14 5.14 -12.34 0.11
C GLU A 14 4.64 -13.22 1.27
N ILE A 15 3.90 -12.65 2.22
CA ILE A 15 3.39 -13.36 3.39
C ILE A 15 2.40 -14.47 2.99
N ILE A 16 1.51 -14.21 2.04
CA ILE A 16 0.55 -15.19 1.54
C ILE A 16 1.29 -16.36 0.88
N ARG A 17 2.33 -16.09 0.09
CA ARG A 17 3.18 -17.14 -0.52
C ARG A 17 3.90 -17.97 0.53
N GLU A 18 4.50 -17.35 1.54
CA GLU A 18 5.17 -18.06 2.62
C GLU A 18 4.21 -18.93 3.44
N ASN A 19 3.00 -18.45 3.72
CA ASN A 19 2.03 -19.16 4.55
C ASN A 19 1.30 -20.30 3.82
N LEU A 20 0.96 -20.10 2.54
CA LEU A 20 0.17 -21.07 1.76
C LEU A 20 1.02 -22.00 0.89
N GLY A 21 2.25 -21.57 0.56
CA GLY A 21 3.15 -22.22 -0.38
C GLY A 21 2.78 -21.96 -1.84
N ASP A 22 3.80 -21.94 -2.71
CA ASP A 22 3.68 -21.55 -4.12
C ASP A 22 2.56 -22.30 -4.87
N LYS A 23 2.47 -23.62 -4.72
CA LYS A 23 1.45 -24.44 -5.40
C LYS A 23 0.01 -24.07 -5.02
N THR A 24 -0.20 -23.61 -3.80
CA THR A 24 -1.53 -23.18 -3.34
C THR A 24 -1.82 -21.79 -3.87
N VAL A 25 -0.82 -20.91 -3.85
CA VAL A 25 -0.94 -19.55 -4.40
C VAL A 25 -1.22 -19.58 -5.90
N GLU A 26 -0.55 -20.42 -6.68
CA GLU A 26 -0.80 -20.56 -8.13
C GLU A 26 -2.28 -20.90 -8.43
N LYS A 27 -2.91 -21.74 -7.59
CA LYS A 27 -4.34 -22.08 -7.72
C LYS A 27 -5.24 -20.89 -7.37
N ILE A 28 -4.88 -20.11 -6.35
CA ILE A 28 -5.59 -18.91 -5.95
C ILE A 28 -5.47 -17.85 -7.05
N GLU A 29 -4.28 -17.62 -7.60
CA GLU A 29 -4.03 -16.70 -8.70
C GLU A 29 -4.83 -17.08 -9.95
N SER A 30 -4.81 -18.36 -10.33
CA SER A 30 -5.62 -18.85 -11.44
C SER A 30 -7.11 -18.55 -11.21
N ARG A 31 -7.59 -18.76 -9.98
CA ARG A 31 -9.00 -18.51 -9.64
C ARG A 31 -9.36 -17.03 -9.61
N LEU A 32 -8.48 -16.18 -9.09
CA LEU A 32 -8.63 -14.72 -9.12
C LEU A 32 -8.68 -14.20 -10.55
N PHE A 33 -7.82 -14.72 -11.42
CA PHE A 33 -7.82 -14.39 -12.84
C PHE A 33 -9.11 -14.84 -13.52
N ASP A 34 -9.52 -16.10 -13.33
CA ASP A 34 -10.74 -16.62 -13.95
C ASP A 34 -12.00 -15.86 -13.53
N LYS A 35 -12.08 -15.43 -12.27
CA LYS A 35 -13.30 -14.80 -11.71
C LYS A 35 -13.33 -13.29 -11.88
N TYR A 36 -12.17 -12.63 -11.81
CA TYR A 36 -12.08 -11.17 -11.74
C TYR A 36 -11.05 -10.55 -12.70
N GLY A 37 -10.27 -11.36 -13.41
CA GLY A 37 -9.25 -10.88 -14.36
C GLY A 37 -8.08 -10.15 -13.69
N MET A 38 -7.69 -10.55 -12.48
CA MET A 38 -6.67 -9.85 -11.68
C MET A 38 -5.62 -10.79 -11.08
N THR A 39 -4.48 -10.20 -10.76
CA THR A 39 -3.36 -10.82 -10.05
C THR A 39 -3.60 -10.87 -8.54
N LEU A 40 -2.76 -11.62 -7.82
CA LEU A 40 -2.79 -11.65 -6.35
C LEU A 40 -2.58 -10.25 -5.77
N THR A 41 -1.57 -9.51 -6.22
CA THR A 41 -1.26 -8.16 -5.73
C THR A 41 -2.44 -7.19 -5.89
N GLU A 42 -3.08 -7.18 -7.05
CA GLU A 42 -4.28 -6.35 -7.30
C GLU A 42 -5.48 -6.77 -6.43
N SER A 43 -5.60 -8.08 -6.14
CA SER A 43 -6.65 -8.59 -5.27
C SER A 43 -6.46 -8.20 -3.81
N ILE A 44 -5.21 -7.98 -3.36
CA ILE A 44 -4.93 -7.49 -2.01
C ILE A 44 -5.39 -6.04 -1.87
N GLU A 45 -5.19 -5.21 -2.89
CA GLU A 45 -5.74 -3.85 -2.92
C GLU A 45 -7.28 -3.83 -2.94
N GLN A 46 -7.90 -4.93 -3.34
CA GLN A 46 -9.35 -5.15 -3.35
C GLN A 46 -9.72 -6.35 -2.46
N PHE A 47 -9.32 -6.30 -1.20
CA PHE A 47 -9.30 -7.44 -0.27
C PHE A 47 -10.59 -8.28 -0.23
N GLN A 48 -11.78 -7.69 -0.43
CA GLN A 48 -13.05 -8.42 -0.53
C GLN A 48 -13.06 -9.49 -1.63
N LYS A 49 -12.37 -9.26 -2.75
CA LYS A 49 -12.26 -10.22 -3.85
C LYS A 49 -11.29 -11.35 -3.51
N LEU A 50 -10.21 -11.03 -2.80
CA LEU A 50 -9.29 -12.03 -2.25
C LEU A 50 -9.99 -12.92 -1.22
N ASP A 51 -10.69 -12.34 -0.24
CA ASP A 51 -11.50 -13.05 0.76
C ASP A 51 -12.48 -14.03 0.09
N ALA A 52 -13.22 -13.55 -0.92
CA ALA A 52 -14.18 -14.39 -1.64
C ALA A 52 -13.50 -15.63 -2.26
N VAL A 53 -12.29 -15.51 -2.80
CA VAL A 53 -11.54 -16.66 -3.34
C VAL A 53 -10.97 -17.53 -2.22
N LEU A 54 -10.42 -16.94 -1.16
CA LEU A 54 -9.92 -17.70 -0.01
C LEU A 54 -11.02 -18.56 0.62
N ARG A 55 -12.24 -18.02 0.76
CA ARG A 55 -13.40 -18.79 1.26
C ARG A 55 -13.82 -19.93 0.33
N GLU A 56 -13.62 -19.83 -0.98
CA GLU A 56 -13.87 -20.95 -1.91
C GLU A 56 -12.92 -22.13 -1.65
N PHE A 57 -11.67 -21.87 -1.30
CA PHE A 57 -10.67 -22.92 -1.04
C PHE A 57 -10.70 -23.43 0.41
N PHE A 58 -10.92 -22.54 1.38
CA PHE A 58 -10.70 -22.82 2.80
C PHE A 58 -11.97 -22.72 3.66
N GLY A 59 -13.11 -22.30 3.09
CA GLY A 59 -14.36 -22.12 3.82
C GLY A 59 -14.20 -21.17 5.01
N ALA A 60 -14.71 -21.57 6.17
CA ALA A 60 -14.56 -20.82 7.43
C ALA A 60 -13.10 -20.71 7.91
N GLY A 61 -12.17 -21.52 7.38
CA GLY A 61 -10.75 -21.42 7.69
C GLY A 61 -10.07 -20.18 7.10
N ALA A 62 -10.70 -19.51 6.14
CA ALA A 62 -10.19 -18.29 5.53
C ALA A 62 -9.98 -17.17 6.56
N ASP A 63 -10.91 -17.02 7.51
CA ASP A 63 -10.84 -15.97 8.55
C ASP A 63 -9.53 -16.06 9.36
N GLY A 64 -9.14 -17.28 9.75
CA GLY A 64 -7.90 -17.51 10.50
C GLY A 64 -6.64 -17.31 9.66
N LEU A 65 -6.71 -17.55 8.34
CA LEU A 65 -5.60 -17.28 7.43
C LEU A 65 -5.40 -15.77 7.24
N GLU A 66 -6.48 -15.04 6.97
CA GLU A 66 -6.45 -13.58 6.81
C GLU A 66 -5.93 -12.89 8.08
N GLN A 67 -6.38 -13.34 9.24
CA GLN A 67 -5.87 -12.87 10.52
C GLN A 67 -4.36 -13.10 10.64
N ARG A 68 -3.86 -14.30 10.32
CA ARG A 68 -2.42 -14.61 10.35
C ARG A 68 -1.62 -13.75 9.38
N PHE A 69 -2.15 -13.48 8.18
CA PHE A 69 -1.49 -12.63 7.20
C PHE A 69 -1.31 -11.21 7.76
N LEU A 70 -2.35 -10.64 8.37
CA LEU A 70 -2.30 -9.29 8.96
C LEU A 70 -1.45 -9.22 10.23
N GLU A 71 -1.54 -10.21 11.12
CA GLU A 71 -0.73 -10.30 12.34
C GLU A 71 0.77 -10.40 12.02
N SER A 72 1.15 -10.90 10.85
CA SER A 72 2.54 -10.92 10.38
C SER A 72 3.06 -9.54 9.95
N ILE A 73 2.18 -8.56 9.75
CA ILE A 73 2.54 -7.19 9.34
C ILE A 73 2.44 -6.21 10.50
N CYS A 74 1.30 -6.21 11.18
CA CYS A 74 1.00 -5.26 12.23
C CYS A 74 0.11 -5.88 13.30
N ASN A 75 0.32 -5.41 14.53
CA ASN A 75 -0.49 -5.78 15.67
C ASN A 75 -1.30 -4.57 16.13
N VAL A 76 -2.62 -4.72 16.23
CA VAL A 76 -3.51 -3.65 16.69
C VAL A 76 -3.83 -3.87 18.16
N LYS A 77 -3.31 -2.99 19.02
CA LYS A 77 -3.59 -2.97 20.46
C LYS A 77 -4.62 -1.88 20.77
N THR A 78 -5.80 -2.28 21.20
CA THR A 78 -6.84 -1.35 21.65
C THR A 78 -6.62 -1.02 23.12
N SER A 79 -6.54 0.26 23.48
CA SER A 79 -6.41 0.76 24.85
C SER A 79 -7.57 1.70 25.17
N SER A 80 -7.85 1.92 26.46
CA SER A 80 -8.82 2.92 26.93
C SER A 80 -8.54 4.34 26.41
N ASN A 81 -7.29 4.60 25.96
CA ASN A 81 -6.85 5.89 25.43
C ASN A 81 -6.75 5.92 23.89
N GLY A 82 -7.32 4.93 23.20
CA GLY A 82 -7.35 4.84 21.73
C GLY A 82 -6.73 3.57 21.16
N ASN A 83 -6.78 3.45 19.84
CA ASN A 83 -6.24 2.31 19.11
C ASN A 83 -4.78 2.58 18.75
N TRP A 84 -3.88 1.71 19.21
CA TRP A 84 -2.47 1.72 18.85
C TRP A 84 -2.21 0.64 17.81
N VAL A 85 -1.59 1.02 16.70
CA VAL A 85 -1.08 0.06 15.71
C VAL A 85 0.42 -0.04 15.90
N THR A 86 0.90 -1.23 16.24
CA THR A 86 2.32 -1.56 16.29
C THR A 86 2.69 -2.23 14.98
N ILE A 87 3.67 -1.67 14.27
CA ILE A 87 4.24 -2.29 13.07
C ILE A 87 5.47 -3.06 13.52
N ASP A 88 5.37 -4.38 13.53
CA ASP A 88 6.47 -5.27 13.91
C ASP A 88 7.23 -5.82 12.69
N ASN A 89 6.72 -5.55 11.47
CA ASN A 89 7.38 -5.97 10.24
C ASN A 89 8.64 -5.13 9.95
N PRO A 90 9.84 -5.75 9.86
CA PRO A 90 11.09 -5.02 9.66
C PRO A 90 11.15 -4.27 8.33
N ILE A 91 10.52 -4.80 7.27
CA ILE A 91 10.59 -4.20 5.94
C ILE A 91 9.69 -2.95 5.90
N LEU A 92 8.47 -3.04 6.42
CA LEU A 92 7.57 -1.90 6.55
C LEU A 92 8.19 -0.81 7.44
N THR A 93 8.79 -1.21 8.56
CA THR A 93 9.53 -0.31 9.45
C THR A 93 10.66 0.39 8.69
N LYS A 94 11.44 -0.36 7.90
CA LYS A 94 12.53 0.20 7.09
C LYS A 94 12.01 1.22 6.09
N ILE A 95 10.96 0.94 5.32
CA ILE A 95 10.40 1.90 4.35
C ILE A 95 9.96 3.19 5.03
N ILE A 96 9.26 3.09 6.15
CA ILE A 96 8.80 4.26 6.91
C ILE A 96 10.02 5.04 7.40
N LEU A 97 10.97 4.40 8.08
CA LEU A 97 12.14 5.07 8.65
C LEU A 97 13.06 5.67 7.57
N GLU A 98 13.29 4.98 6.45
CA GLU A 98 14.09 5.50 5.34
C GLU A 98 13.40 6.69 4.66
N SER A 99 12.08 6.66 4.54
CA SER A 99 11.32 7.78 3.95
C SER A 99 11.31 9.02 4.85
N PHE A 100 11.26 8.84 6.17
CA PHE A 100 11.39 9.96 7.12
C PHE A 100 12.85 10.35 7.42
N GLY A 101 13.81 9.49 7.10
CA GLY A 101 15.25 9.75 7.21
C GLY A 101 15.82 10.52 6.02
N ASP A 102 15.15 10.49 4.87
CA ASP A 102 15.48 11.33 3.71
C ASP A 102 14.86 12.72 3.87
N ASP A 103 15.70 13.76 3.89
CA ASP A 103 15.29 15.14 4.18
C ASP A 103 14.22 15.66 3.20
N ASP A 104 14.35 15.35 1.90
CA ASP A 104 13.40 15.83 0.90
C ASP A 104 12.07 15.07 1.01
N LYS A 105 12.11 13.74 1.17
CA LYS A 105 10.89 12.93 1.39
C LYS A 105 10.16 13.38 2.64
N LYS A 106 10.89 13.64 3.74
CA LYS A 106 10.32 14.16 4.98
C LYS A 106 9.66 15.53 4.77
N LYS A 107 10.30 16.44 4.04
CA LYS A 107 9.71 17.76 3.68
C LYS A 107 8.43 17.59 2.86
N ILE A 108 8.45 16.71 1.86
CA ILE A 108 7.28 16.40 1.01
C ILE A 108 6.12 15.89 1.88
N LEU A 109 6.36 14.86 2.70
CA LEU A 109 5.35 14.26 3.58
C LEU A 109 4.77 15.28 4.57
N SER A 110 5.63 16.12 5.15
CA SER A 110 5.20 17.17 6.08
C SER A 110 4.33 18.23 5.38
N THR A 111 4.72 18.63 4.17
CA THR A 111 3.98 19.63 3.37
C THR A 111 2.59 19.13 2.99
N LEU A 112 2.49 17.86 2.58
CA LEU A 112 1.24 17.24 2.13
C LEU A 112 0.33 16.76 3.26
N SER A 113 0.79 16.83 4.51
CA SER A 113 -0.04 16.45 5.67
C SER A 113 -1.23 17.40 5.92
N HIS A 114 -1.24 18.57 5.28
CA HIS A 114 -2.24 19.62 5.47
C HIS A 114 -3.08 19.92 4.22
N GLU A 115 -2.53 19.69 3.02
CA GLU A 115 -3.18 20.01 1.75
C GLU A 115 -2.69 19.10 0.62
N ALA A 116 -3.56 18.86 -0.36
CA ALA A 116 -3.19 18.17 -1.60
C ALA A 116 -2.63 19.18 -2.61
N LEU A 117 -1.51 18.84 -3.24
CA LEU A 117 -0.83 19.70 -4.21
C LEU A 117 -0.45 18.90 -5.46
N ILE A 118 -0.36 19.59 -6.60
CA ILE A 118 0.25 18.99 -7.80
C ILE A 118 1.78 18.91 -7.65
N ILE A 119 2.41 17.99 -8.38
CA ILE A 119 3.86 17.73 -8.27
C ILE A 119 4.71 18.99 -8.42
N SER A 120 4.38 19.88 -9.36
CA SER A 120 5.13 21.13 -9.54
C SER A 120 5.09 22.04 -8.32
N GLN A 121 3.93 22.15 -7.66
CA GLN A 121 3.78 22.95 -6.43
C GLN A 121 4.52 22.31 -5.27
N ILE A 122 4.54 20.97 -5.17
CA ILE A 122 5.32 20.26 -4.16
C ILE A 122 6.81 20.58 -4.32
N ILE A 123 7.31 20.49 -5.54
CA ILE A 123 8.73 20.76 -5.87
C ILE A 123 9.11 22.19 -5.52
N GLU A 124 8.28 23.16 -5.90
CA GLU A 124 8.50 24.58 -5.59
C GLU A 124 8.46 24.84 -4.08
N LYS A 125 7.42 24.35 -3.38
CA LYS A 125 7.20 24.61 -1.96
C LYS A 125 8.23 23.91 -1.05
N CYS A 126 8.74 22.76 -1.47
CA CYS A 126 9.77 22.03 -0.73
C CYS A 126 11.19 22.52 -1.03
N ASP A 127 11.37 23.39 -2.03
CA ASP A 127 12.67 23.86 -2.53
C ASP A 127 13.61 22.68 -2.87
N ILE A 128 13.13 21.80 -3.75
CA ILE A 128 13.84 20.59 -4.18
C ILE A 128 14.12 20.64 -5.69
N ALA A 129 15.25 20.08 -6.12
CA ALA A 129 15.57 20.02 -7.53
C ALA A 129 14.53 19.20 -8.31
N GLN A 130 14.15 19.66 -9.50
CA GLN A 130 13.02 19.10 -10.24
C GLN A 130 13.15 17.58 -10.48
N THR A 131 14.26 17.13 -11.06
CA THR A 131 14.47 15.70 -11.39
C THR A 131 14.45 14.80 -10.16
N SER A 132 15.11 15.21 -9.06
CA SER A 132 15.11 14.43 -7.82
C SER A 132 13.74 14.47 -7.14
N GLY A 133 13.04 15.61 -7.18
CA GLY A 133 11.72 15.79 -6.62
C GLY A 133 10.69 14.86 -7.25
N TYR A 134 10.61 14.81 -8.59
CA TYR A 134 9.75 13.86 -9.30
C TYR A 134 10.04 12.41 -8.89
N ARG A 135 11.32 12.01 -8.87
CA ARG A 135 11.71 10.64 -8.50
C ARG A 135 11.29 10.30 -7.06
N LYS A 136 11.47 11.22 -6.12
CA LYS A 136 11.14 11.01 -4.70
C LYS A 136 9.63 10.96 -4.48
N ILE A 137 8.87 11.82 -5.14
CA ILE A 137 7.41 11.81 -5.08
C ILE A 137 6.86 10.50 -5.65
N ASN A 138 7.35 10.05 -6.80
CA ASN A 138 6.95 8.77 -7.39
C ASN A 138 7.30 7.60 -6.46
N SER A 139 8.51 7.57 -5.87
CA SER A 139 8.86 6.55 -4.88
C SER A 139 7.88 6.55 -3.69
N LEU A 140 7.49 7.71 -3.17
CA LEU A 140 6.51 7.76 -2.06
C LEU A 140 5.11 7.26 -2.49
N ILE A 141 4.71 7.48 -3.74
CA ILE A 141 3.45 6.96 -4.30
C ILE A 141 3.52 5.44 -4.52
N ASP A 142 4.67 4.95 -4.98
CA ASP A 142 4.91 3.52 -5.20
C ASP A 142 4.96 2.78 -3.87
N ASP A 143 5.58 3.37 -2.86
CA ASP A 143 5.64 2.87 -1.49
C ASP A 143 4.29 3.03 -0.74
N GLY A 144 3.26 3.63 -1.34
CA GLY A 144 1.94 3.81 -0.70
C GLY A 144 1.90 4.88 0.42
N LEU A 145 2.98 5.65 0.60
CA LEU A 145 3.07 6.74 1.56
C LEU A 145 2.42 8.04 1.06
N LEU A 146 2.22 8.16 -0.25
CA LEU A 146 1.39 9.19 -0.88
C LEU A 146 0.32 8.56 -1.76
N VAL A 147 -0.84 9.19 -1.83
CA VAL A 147 -1.96 8.75 -2.66
C VAL A 147 -2.31 9.86 -3.64
N PRO A 148 -2.27 9.61 -4.96
CA PRO A 148 -2.79 10.55 -5.94
C PRO A 148 -4.27 10.82 -5.68
N SER A 149 -4.66 12.09 -5.68
CA SER A 149 -6.04 12.50 -5.45
C SER A 149 -6.46 13.56 -6.47
N GLY A 150 -7.56 13.29 -7.17
CA GLY A 150 -8.07 14.16 -8.23
C GLY A 150 -7.27 14.07 -9.53
N TYR A 151 -7.54 15.02 -10.42
CA TYR A 151 -6.83 15.24 -11.67
C TYR A 151 -6.97 16.73 -12.02
N VAL A 152 -5.89 17.33 -12.49
CA VAL A 152 -5.90 18.66 -13.08
C VAL A 152 -5.94 18.49 -14.60
N SER A 153 -6.84 19.19 -15.27
CA SER A 153 -6.82 19.25 -16.73
C SER A 153 -5.82 20.31 -17.15
N THR A 154 -4.80 19.94 -17.92
CA THR A 154 -3.90 20.92 -18.56
C THR A 154 -4.68 21.74 -19.59
N ALA A 155 -4.13 22.87 -20.02
CA ALA A 155 -4.72 23.71 -21.07
C ALA A 155 -4.99 22.94 -22.38
N ASP A 156 -4.24 21.86 -22.62
CA ASP A 156 -4.39 20.97 -23.78
C ASP A 156 -5.37 19.81 -23.55
N GLY A 157 -6.12 19.81 -22.43
CA GLY A 157 -7.13 18.81 -22.09
C GLY A 157 -6.57 17.47 -21.57
N LYS A 158 -5.26 17.36 -21.32
CA LYS A 158 -4.69 16.16 -20.70
C LYS A 158 -4.95 16.16 -19.20
N LYS A 159 -5.38 15.02 -18.65
CA LYS A 159 -5.51 14.81 -17.22
C LYS A 159 -4.13 14.50 -16.63
N VAL A 160 -3.73 15.23 -15.60
CA VAL A 160 -2.51 15.02 -14.80
C VAL A 160 -2.81 14.98 -13.32
#